data_AF-K9WTS5-F1
#
_entry.id   AF-K9WTS5-F1
#
_cell.length_a   1.000
_cell.length_b   1.000
_cell.length_c   1.000
_cell.angle_alpha   90.00
_cell.angle_beta   90.00
_cell.angle_gamma   90.00
#
_symmetry.space_group_name_H-M   'P 1'
#
loop_
_entity.id
_entity.type
_entity.pdbx_description
1 polymer ?
#
loop_
_entity_poly.entity_id
_entity_poly.type
_entity_poly.pdbx_seq_one_letter_code
_entity_poly.pdbx_strand_id
1 'polypeptide(L)' 'MQVKDLTIDELKALIRETVMEAINEILPDPDEGKTVKEELKQHLLEIRKRRETGVRGISSEEVMHRLGLGD' A
#
# COMPACT_ATOMS: atom_id res chain seq x y z
N MET A 1 12.99 -12.66 29.99
CA MET A 1 11.73 -11.94 30.28
C MET A 1 10.64 -12.98 30.46
N GLN A 2 10.00 -13.08 31.62
CA GLN A 2 8.84 -13.96 31.78
C GLN A 2 7.58 -13.16 31.49
N VAL A 3 6.52 -13.79 30.97
CA VAL A 3 5.25 -13.12 30.61
C VAL A 3 4.67 -12.35 31.80
N LYS A 4 4.84 -12.88 33.01
CA LYS A 4 4.39 -12.26 34.27
C LYS A 4 5.10 -10.95 34.62
N ASP A 5 6.24 -10.68 34.00
CA ASP A 5 7.05 -9.48 34.25
C ASP A 5 6.66 -8.33 33.30
N LEU A 6 5.74 -8.58 32.36
CA LEU A 6 5.27 -7.58 31.40
C LEU A 6 4.29 -6.60 32.03
N THR A 7 4.44 -5.34 31.67
CA THR A 7 3.37 -4.36 31.82
C THR A 7 2.19 -4.71 30.92
N ILE A 8 1.04 -4.13 31.21
CA ILE A 8 -0.18 -4.32 30.39
C ILE A 8 0.05 -3.91 28.93
N ASP A 9 0.81 -2.84 28.70
CA ASP A 9 1.05 -2.33 27.35
C ASP A 9 2.00 -3.22 26.56
N GLU A 10 3.04 -3.76 27.21
CA GLU A 10 3.94 -4.74 26.59
C GLU A 10 3.20 -6.05 26.27
N LEU A 11 2.30 -6.50 27.15
CA LEU A 11 1.48 -7.68 26.88
C LEU A 11 0.52 -7.45 25.70
N LYS A 12 -0.09 -6.27 25.60
CA LYS A 12 -0.95 -5.92 24.45
C LYS A 12 -0.16 -5.85 23.15
N ALA A 13 1.07 -5.32 23.19
CA ALA A 13 1.96 -5.30 22.04
C ALA A 13 2.29 -6.72 21.57
N LEU A 14 2.71 -7.59 22.50
CA LEU A 14 3.02 -8.99 22.21
C LEU A 14 1.84 -9.73 21.57
N ILE A 15 0.62 -9.57 22.13
CA ILE A 15 -0.59 -10.18 21.57
C ILE A 15 -0.87 -9.66 20.17
N ARG A 16 -0.77 -8.34 19.97
CA ARG A 16 -0.99 -7.72 18.65
C ARG A 16 -0.03 -8.28 17.61
N GLU A 17 1.26 -8.37 17.94
CA GLU A 17 2.29 -8.90 17.04
C GLU A 17 2.00 -10.37 16.71
N THR A 18 1.75 -11.19 17.73
CA THR A 18 1.43 -12.62 17.55
C THR A 18 0.20 -12.82 16.65
N VAL A 19 -0.83 -12.00 16.84
CA VAL A 19 -2.06 -12.06 16.01
C VAL A 19 -1.77 -11.61 14.58
N MET A 20 -0.98 -10.56 14.37
CA MET A 20 -0.58 -10.12 13.03
C MET A 20 0.25 -11.19 12.31
N GLU A 21 1.17 -11.85 13.00
CA GLU A 21 1.95 -12.98 12.47
C GLU A 21 1.02 -14.12 12.02
N ALA A 22 0.12 -14.55 12.90
CA ALA A 22 -0.84 -15.62 12.57
C ALA A 22 -1.77 -15.23 11.40
N ILE A 23 -2.19 -13.97 11.31
CA ILE A 23 -2.97 -13.48 10.17
C ILE A 23 -2.14 -13.53 8.88
N ASN A 24 -0.89 -13.08 8.91
CA ASN A 24 -0.01 -13.10 7.73
C ASN A 24 0.28 -14.53 7.26
N GLU A 25 0.35 -15.52 8.16
CA GLU A 25 0.49 -16.93 7.80
C GLU A 25 -0.74 -17.47 7.05
N ILE A 26 -1.94 -17.02 7.43
CA ILE A 26 -3.21 -17.47 6.82
C ILE A 26 -3.54 -16.66 5.56
N LEU A 27 -3.21 -15.37 5.56
CA LEU A 27 -3.48 -14.40 4.51
C LEU A 27 -2.16 -13.76 4.06
N PRO A 28 -1.31 -14.51 3.35
CA PRO A 28 -0.05 -13.99 2.84
C PRO A 28 -0.31 -12.87 1.83
N ASP A 29 0.66 -11.96 1.69
CA ASP A 29 0.60 -10.91 0.68
C ASP A 29 0.53 -11.56 -0.72
N PRO A 30 -0.58 -11.39 -1.46
CA PRO A 30 -0.72 -12.01 -2.78
C PRO A 30 0.32 -11.54 -3.79
N ASP A 31 1.00 -10.41 -3.52
CA ASP A 31 2.04 -9.84 -4.36
C ASP A 31 3.47 -10.14 -3.88
N GLU A 32 3.63 -10.91 -2.80
CA GLU A 32 4.95 -11.33 -2.31
C GLU A 32 5.77 -12.03 -3.40
N GLY A 33 7.04 -11.64 -3.54
CA GLY A 33 7.95 -12.19 -4.55
C GLY A 33 7.68 -11.73 -5.99
N LYS A 34 6.64 -10.93 -6.26
CA LYS A 34 6.40 -10.38 -7.60
C LYS A 34 7.29 -9.18 -7.87
N THR A 35 7.66 -9.02 -9.14
CA THR A 35 8.36 -7.83 -9.64
C THR A 35 7.37 -6.83 -10.22
N VAL A 36 7.58 -5.54 -9.95
CA VAL A 36 6.82 -4.47 -10.61
C VAL A 36 7.09 -4.53 -12.12
N LYS A 37 6.03 -4.56 -12.93
CA LYS A 37 6.12 -4.51 -14.40
C LYS A 37 6.84 -3.23 -14.84
N GLU A 38 7.71 -3.32 -15.84
CA GLU A 38 8.46 -2.16 -16.34
C GLU A 38 7.54 -1.02 -16.81
N GLU A 39 6.42 -1.36 -17.46
CA GLU A 39 5.38 -0.39 -17.86
C GLU A 39 4.86 0.41 -16.66
N LEU A 40 4.61 -0.26 -15.53
CA LEU A 40 4.13 0.38 -14.31
C LEU A 40 5.22 1.26 -13.68
N LYS A 41 6.49 0.82 -13.70
CA LYS A 41 7.61 1.65 -13.23
C LYS A 41 7.74 2.93 -14.05
N GLN A 42 7.71 2.84 -15.39
CA GLN A 42 7.78 4.01 -16.26
C GLN A 42 6.61 4.95 -16.02
N HIS A 43 5.39 4.42 -15.87
CA HIS A 43 4.22 5.23 -15.56
C HIS A 43 4.36 5.98 -14.22
N LEU A 44 4.90 5.32 -13.18
CA LEU A 44 5.14 5.96 -11.88
C LEU A 44 6.19 7.07 -11.98
N LEU A 45 7.25 6.88 -12.78
CA LEU A 45 8.25 7.91 -13.05
C LEU A 45 7.64 9.13 -13.75
N GLU A 46 6.76 8.92 -14.74
CA GLU A 46 6.03 9.99 -15.42
C GLU A 46 5.10 10.75 -14.47
N ILE A 47 4.37 10.04 -13.59
CA ILE A 47 3.54 10.67 -12.55
C ILE A 47 4.40 11.54 -11.64
N ARG A 48 5.54 11.02 -11.19
CA ARG A 48 6.48 11.76 -10.35
C ARG A 48 6.96 13.04 -11.02
N LYS A 49 7.42 12.94 -12.28
CA LYS A 49 7.88 14.10 -13.06
C LYS A 49 6.79 15.17 -13.22
N ARG A 50 5.55 14.77 -13.51
CA ARG A 50 4.40 15.70 -13.61
C ARG A 50 4.15 16.43 -12.29
N ARG A 51 4.22 15.71 -11.16
CA ARG A 51 4.04 16.30 -9.81
C ARG A 51 5.15 17.28 -9.47
N GLU A 52 6.39 16.99 -9.84
CA GLU A 52 7.54 17.90 -9.66
C GLU A 52 7.36 19.20 -10.47
N THR A 53 6.71 19.14 -11.64
CA THR A 53 6.34 20.32 -12.44
C THR A 53 5.06 21.04 -11.97
N GLY A 54 4.50 20.65 -10.81
CA GLY A 54 3.31 21.28 -10.22
C GLY A 54 1.96 20.70 -10.69
N VAL A 55 1.96 19.74 -11.61
CA VAL A 55 0.74 19.08 -12.10
C VAL A 55 0.39 17.91 -11.19
N ARG A 56 -0.62 18.08 -10.34
CA ARG A 56 -1.01 17.07 -9.33
C ARG A 56 -2.02 16.04 -9.82
N GLY A 57 -2.76 16.35 -10.88
CA GLY A 57 -3.81 15.49 -11.41
C GLY A 57 -4.43 16.04 -12.70
N ILE A 58 -5.47 15.36 -13.16
CA ILE A 58 -6.32 15.77 -14.28
C ILE A 58 -7.74 16.04 -13.74
N SER A 59 -8.55 16.82 -14.47
CA SER A 59 -9.93 17.08 -14.07
C SER A 59 -10.77 15.80 -14.12
N SER A 60 -11.88 15.77 -13.37
CA SER A 60 -12.84 14.67 -13.43
C SER A 60 -13.41 14.46 -14.85
N GLU A 61 -13.60 15.55 -15.59
CA GLU A 61 -14.04 15.53 -17.00
C GLU A 61 -13.01 14.82 -17.91
N GLU A 62 -11.73 15.16 -17.77
CA GLU A 62 -10.64 14.50 -18.50
C GLU A 62 -10.52 13.01 -18.12
N VAL A 63 -10.77 12.66 -16.86
CA VAL A 63 -10.83 11.26 -16.41
C VAL A 63 -12.01 10.53 -17.08
N MET A 64 -13.20 11.13 -17.09
CA MET A 64 -14.38 10.54 -17.71
C MET A 64 -14.18 10.32 -19.21
N HIS A 65 -13.64 11.31 -19.92
CA HIS A 65 -13.31 11.18 -21.35
C HIS A 65 -12.31 10.03 -21.60
N ARG A 66 -11.23 9.92 -20.81
CA ARG A 66 -10.23 8.84 -20.95
C ARG A 66 -10.80 7.44 -20.66
N LEU A 67 -11.79 7.35 -19.78
CA LEU A 67 -12.45 6.10 -19.42
C LEU A 67 -13.63 5.76 -20.35
N GLY A 68 -13.96 6.63 -21.31
CA GLY A 68 -15.13 6.45 -22.18
C GLY A 68 -16.46 6.60 -21.43
N LEU A 69 -16.46 7.38 -20.35
CA LEU A 69 -17.61 7.62 -19.45
C LEU A 69 -18.18 9.05 -19.58
N GLY A 70 -17.59 9.89 -20.43
CA GLY A 70 -18.13 11.21 -20.79
C GLY A 70 -18.83 11.15 -22.14
N ASP A 71 -19.94 11.89 -22.28
CA ASP A 71 -20.71 12.02 -23.53
C ASP A 71 -19.84 12.46 -24.73
#